data_AF-A0ABD0P9S1-F1
#
_entry.id   AF-A0ABD0P9S1-F1
#
_cell.length_a   1.000
_cell.length_b   1.000
_cell.length_c   1.000
_cell.angle_alpha   90.00
_cell.angle_beta   90.00
_cell.angle_gamma   90.00
#
_symmetry.space_group_name_H-M   'P 1'
#
loop_
_entity.id
_entity.type
_entity.pdbx_description
1 polymer ?
#
loop_
_entity_poly.entity_id
_entity_poly.type
_entity_poly.pdbx_seq_one_letter_code
_entity_poly.pdbx_strand_id
1 'polypeptide(L)'
;MPTVERFPLSFKTQFSGSHFRHIVLGVHSGGRFGALGISRREDLMFKPLEYKTLTDLLQEFQLAYRRYWHTLCKVKIGHYVSHDPHSVEQIEWKHSVLDVDKLSKEELRKELERHTRDMRLK
;
A
#
# COMPACT_ATOMS: atom_id res chain seq x y z
N MET A 1 -5.32 18.54 -7.16
CA MET A 1 -5.61 17.44 -8.11
C MET A 1 -6.72 16.56 -7.51
N PRO A 2 -8.00 16.93 -7.71
CA PRO A 2 -9.12 16.22 -7.07
C PRO A 2 -9.34 14.80 -7.62
N THR A 3 -8.84 14.51 -8.82
CA THR A 3 -8.95 13.19 -9.46
C THR A 3 -7.89 12.18 -9.00
N VAL A 4 -7.02 12.59 -8.08
CA VAL A 4 -5.90 11.78 -7.57
C VAL A 4 -6.17 11.45 -6.12
N GLU A 5 -6.59 10.22 -5.88
CA GLU A 5 -6.80 9.70 -4.54
C GLU A 5 -5.49 9.24 -3.92
N ARG A 6 -5.32 9.51 -2.63
CA ARG A 6 -4.06 9.27 -1.90
C ARG A 6 -4.36 8.49 -0.64
N PHE A 7 -3.62 7.43 -0.37
CA PHE A 7 -3.80 6.60 0.83
C PHE A 7 -2.45 6.13 1.37
N PRO A 8 -2.28 6.04 2.70
CA PRO A 8 -1.03 5.54 3.26
C PRO A 8 -0.94 4.02 3.09
N LEU A 9 0.21 3.55 2.60
CA LEU A 9 0.50 2.13 2.39
C LEU A 9 1.76 1.74 3.16
N SER A 10 1.58 1.05 4.28
CA SER A 10 2.66 0.66 5.18
C SER A 10 3.02 -0.82 5.05
N PHE A 11 4.30 -1.11 5.14
CA PHE A 11 4.86 -2.45 5.10
C PHE A 11 5.60 -2.74 6.41
N LYS A 12 5.43 -3.97 6.91
CA LYS A 12 6.27 -4.58 7.94
C LYS A 12 6.97 -5.77 7.31
N THR A 13 8.29 -5.74 7.30
CA THR A 13 9.11 -6.81 6.75
C THR A 13 10.05 -7.38 7.81
N GLN A 14 10.62 -8.55 7.53
CA GLN A 14 11.62 -9.19 8.35
C GLN A 14 12.87 -9.48 7.51
N PHE A 15 14.05 -9.21 8.06
CA PHE A 15 15.34 -9.55 7.47
C PHE A 15 16.35 -9.80 8.60
N SER A 16 17.13 -10.88 8.50
CA SER A 16 18.16 -11.25 9.48
C SER A 16 17.69 -11.21 10.94
N GLY A 17 16.50 -11.78 11.20
CA GLY A 17 15.88 -11.81 12.54
C GLY A 17 15.24 -10.50 13.01
N SER A 18 15.51 -9.38 12.33
CA SER A 18 15.01 -8.05 12.68
C SER A 18 13.76 -7.67 11.88
N HIS A 19 12.91 -6.84 12.49
CA HIS A 19 11.73 -6.30 11.83
C HIS A 19 11.94 -4.85 11.39
N PHE A 20 11.48 -4.54 10.18
CA PHE A 20 11.58 -3.23 9.57
C PHE A 20 10.20 -2.69 9.22
N ARG A 21 10.05 -1.37 9.24
CA ARG A 21 8.82 -0.67 8.88
C ARG A 21 9.13 0.34 7.80
N HIS A 22 8.25 0.42 6.83
CA HIS A 22 8.36 1.32 5.70
C HIS A 22 6.97 1.77 5.27
N ILE A 23 6.85 2.95 4.70
CA ILE A 23 5.58 3.52 4.27
C ILE A 23 5.78 4.28 2.97
N VAL A 24 4.81 4.15 2.07
CA VAL A 24 4.68 4.97 0.86
C VAL A 24 3.27 5.56 0.83
N LEU A 25 3.09 6.58 0.01
CA LEU A 25 1.78 7.11 -0.35
C LEU A 25 1.29 6.36 -1.59
N GLY A 26 0.34 5.45 -1.39
CA GLY A 26 -0.40 4.85 -2.49
C GLY A 26 -1.23 5.91 -3.21
N VAL A 27 -1.29 5.82 -4.53
CA VAL A 27 -2.03 6.73 -5.39
C VAL A 27 -2.99 5.93 -6.25
N HIS A 28 -4.23 6.42 -6.38
CA HIS A 28 -5.21 5.85 -7.30
C HIS A 28 -5.81 6.97 -8.16
N SER A 29 -5.72 6.82 -9.48
CA SER A 29 -6.28 7.77 -10.43
C SER A 29 -6.56 7.09 -11.77
N GLY A 30 -7.66 7.44 -12.43
CA GLY A 30 -8.02 6.84 -13.73
C GLY A 30 -8.17 5.31 -13.70
N GLY A 31 -8.57 4.74 -12.56
CA GLY A 31 -8.70 3.29 -12.38
C GLY A 31 -7.37 2.53 -12.27
N ARG A 32 -6.25 3.25 -12.10
CA ARG A 32 -4.92 2.68 -11.93
C ARG A 32 -4.30 3.07 -10.60
N PHE A 33 -3.41 2.21 -10.12
CA PHE A 33 -2.66 2.39 -8.89
C PHE A 33 -1.21 2.72 -9.19
N GLY A 34 -0.59 3.43 -8.25
CA GLY A 34 0.83 3.78 -8.24
C GLY A 34 1.25 4.16 -6.82
N ALA A 35 2.48 4.67 -6.66
CA ALA A 35 2.96 5.11 -5.36
C ALA A 35 3.96 6.27 -5.47
N LEU A 36 3.94 7.12 -4.46
CA LEU A 36 4.95 8.15 -4.19
C LEU A 36 5.58 7.83 -2.83
N GLY A 37 6.86 8.12 -2.66
CA GLY A 37 7.51 7.90 -1.37
C GLY A 37 8.99 8.19 -1.43
N ILE A 38 9.66 8.01 -0.29
CA ILE A 38 11.10 8.12 -0.16
C ILE A 38 11.59 6.84 0.48
N SER A 39 12.57 6.21 -0.16
CA SER A 39 13.23 5.03 0.36
C SER A 39 14.71 5.10 0.05
N ARG A 40 15.50 4.34 0.82
CA ARG A 40 16.93 4.13 0.54
C ARG A 40 17.16 3.25 -0.69
N ARG A 41 16.11 2.61 -1.22
CA ARG A 41 16.13 1.77 -2.42
C ARG A 41 15.12 2.32 -3.42
N GLU A 42 15.56 2.47 -4.67
CA GLU A 42 14.77 3.13 -5.72
C GLU A 42 13.46 2.38 -6.05
N ASP A 43 13.50 1.06 -5.99
CA ASP A 43 12.38 0.17 -6.30
C ASP A 43 11.40 -0.03 -5.12
N LEU A 44 11.66 0.62 -3.98
CA LEU A 44 10.80 0.63 -2.79
C LEU A 44 10.22 2.03 -2.54
N MET A 45 10.01 2.85 -3.57
CA MET A 45 9.40 4.18 -3.40
C MET A 45 8.40 4.49 -4.52
N PHE A 46 8.82 5.23 -5.54
CA PHE A 46 8.02 5.57 -6.70
C PHE A 46 7.60 4.31 -7.46
N LYS A 47 6.32 4.26 -7.80
CA LYS A 47 5.74 3.28 -8.71
C LYS A 47 4.87 4.04 -9.72
N PRO A 48 5.10 3.87 -11.03
CA PRO A 48 4.30 4.55 -12.04
C PRO A 48 2.83 4.16 -11.92
N LEU A 49 1.94 5.04 -12.40
CA LEU A 49 0.49 4.86 -12.31
C LEU A 49 -0.02 3.89 -13.39
N GLU A 50 0.43 2.64 -13.37
CA GLU A 50 0.16 1.65 -14.41
C GLU A 50 -0.56 0.39 -13.92
N TYR A 51 -0.55 0.13 -12.60
CA TYR A 51 -1.09 -1.07 -11.99
C TYR A 51 -2.63 -1.08 -12.01
N LYS A 52 -3.23 -2.15 -12.53
CA LYS A 52 -4.70 -2.24 -12.69
C LYS A 52 -5.40 -2.49 -11.36
N THR A 53 -4.75 -3.17 -10.44
CA THR A 53 -5.28 -3.49 -9.12
C THR A 53 -4.28 -3.15 -8.01
N LEU A 54 -4.80 -2.96 -6.79
CA LEU A 54 -3.96 -2.80 -5.60
C LEU A 54 -3.09 -4.04 -5.34
N THR A 55 -3.59 -5.22 -5.70
CA THR A 55 -2.85 -6.49 -5.65
C THR A 55 -1.60 -6.44 -6.53
N ASP A 56 -1.70 -5.94 -7.76
CA ASP A 56 -0.55 -5.84 -8.67
C ASP A 56 0.52 -4.91 -8.10
N LEU A 57 0.12 -3.74 -7.57
CA LEU A 57 1.04 -2.80 -6.94
C LEU A 57 1.74 -3.43 -5.72
N LEU A 58 1.00 -4.14 -4.88
CA LEU A 58 1.55 -4.80 -3.69
C LEU A 58 2.50 -5.95 -4.03
N GLN A 59 2.20 -6.72 -5.08
CA GLN A 59 3.10 -7.76 -5.57
C GLN A 59 4.43 -7.16 -6.03
N GLU A 60 4.43 -6.00 -6.69
CA GLU A 60 5.67 -5.33 -7.07
C GLU A 60 6.50 -4.88 -5.86
N PHE A 61 5.88 -4.35 -4.82
CA PHE A 61 6.62 -4.08 -3.58
C PHE A 61 7.14 -5.35 -2.92
N GLN A 62 6.36 -6.44 -2.92
CA GLN A 62 6.79 -7.73 -2.39
C GLN A 62 8.00 -8.30 -3.15
N LEU A 63 8.00 -8.21 -4.48
CA LEU A 63 9.13 -8.62 -5.32
C LEU A 63 10.36 -7.75 -5.07
N ALA A 64 10.19 -6.43 -4.99
CA ALA A 64 11.27 -5.50 -4.64
C ALA A 64 11.90 -5.81 -3.27
N TYR A 65 11.09 -6.08 -2.24
CA TYR A 65 11.61 -6.50 -0.93
C TYR A 65 12.42 -7.80 -1.00
N ARG A 66 11.94 -8.78 -1.76
CA ARG A 66 12.64 -10.06 -1.94
C ARG A 66 14.03 -9.89 -2.54
N ARG A 67 14.24 -8.91 -3.43
CA ARG A 67 15.58 -8.59 -3.99
C ARG A 67 16.60 -8.17 -2.92
N TYR A 68 16.13 -7.70 -1.77
CA TYR A 68 16.96 -7.35 -0.61
C TYR A 68 16.80 -8.33 0.55
N TRP A 69 16.35 -9.56 0.27
CA TRP A 69 16.17 -10.63 1.26
C TRP A 69 15.17 -10.32 2.38
N HIS A 70 14.31 -9.33 2.18
CA HIS A 70 13.22 -9.04 3.11
C HIS A 70 12.02 -9.95 2.82
N THR A 71 11.47 -10.54 3.88
CA THR A 71 10.17 -11.21 3.85
C THR A 71 9.09 -10.20 4.23
N LEU A 72 8.07 -10.03 3.39
CA LEU A 72 6.91 -9.19 3.73
C LEU A 72 5.97 -9.94 4.68
N CYS A 73 5.86 -9.45 5.91
CA CYS A 73 5.03 -10.08 6.94
C CYS A 73 3.64 -9.44 7.02
N LYS A 74 3.56 -8.11 6.93
CA LYS A 74 2.31 -7.39 7.11
C LYS A 74 2.22 -6.15 6.26
N VAL A 75 1.01 -5.90 5.74
CA VAL A 75 0.64 -4.70 5.01
C VAL A 75 -0.45 -3.97 5.78
N LYS A 76 -0.36 -2.65 5.87
CA LYS A 76 -1.41 -1.81 6.42
C LYS A 76 -1.79 -0.77 5.39
N ILE A 77 -3.09 -0.66 5.13
CA ILE A 77 -3.64 0.19 4.10
C ILE A 77 -4.61 1.13 4.79
N GLY A 78 -4.39 2.44 4.61
CA GLY A 78 -5.30 3.45 5.11
C GLY A 78 -6.40 3.81 4.13
N HIS A 79 -7.32 4.66 4.58
CA HIS A 79 -8.32 5.26 3.71
C HIS A 79 -7.73 6.39 2.86
N TYR A 80 -8.54 6.90 1.93
CA TYR A 80 -8.22 8.13 1.22
C TYR A 80 -8.08 9.31 2.17
N VAL A 81 -7.07 10.12 1.89
CA VAL A 81 -6.76 11.35 2.62
C VAL A 81 -7.49 12.50 1.96
N SER A 82 -8.26 13.25 2.75
CA SER A 82 -8.99 14.44 2.30
C SER A 82 -8.09 15.41 1.52
N HIS A 83 -8.63 15.95 0.43
CA HIS A 83 -7.96 17.00 -0.36
C HIS A 83 -8.08 18.38 0.26
N ASP A 84 -8.94 18.56 1.26
CA ASP A 84 -9.04 19.80 2.00
C ASP A 84 -7.82 19.95 2.94
N PRO A 85 -6.91 20.91 2.67
CA PRO A 85 -5.74 21.13 3.51
C PRO A 85 -6.10 21.67 4.91
N HIS A 86 -7.33 22.15 5.12
CA HIS A 86 -7.84 22.62 6.40
C HIS A 86 -8.68 21.57 7.13
N SER A 87 -8.79 20.37 6.57
CA SER A 87 -9.49 19.27 7.24
C SER A 87 -8.83 18.97 8.59
N VAL A 88 -9.68 18.85 9.60
CA VAL A 88 -9.30 18.41 10.95
C VAL A 88 -9.43 16.90 11.12
N GLU A 89 -9.86 16.19 10.07
CA GLU A 89 -9.94 14.73 10.07
C GLU A 89 -8.55 14.12 10.19
N GLN A 90 -8.43 13.10 11.02
CA GLN A 90 -7.18 12.37 11.16
C GLN A 90 -7.00 11.41 9.98
N ILE A 91 -5.75 11.30 9.51
CA ILE A 91 -5.40 10.27 8.53
C ILE A 91 -5.63 8.89 9.15
N GLU A 92 -6.47 8.08 8.50
CA GLU A 92 -6.69 6.72 8.92
C GLU A 92 -5.60 5.80 8.37
N TRP A 93 -4.54 5.60 9.16
CA TRP A 93 -3.33 4.89 8.71
C TRP A 93 -3.46 3.38 8.55
N LYS A 94 -4.48 2.75 9.15
CA LYS A 94 -4.56 1.29 9.34
C LYS A 94 -5.99 0.79 9.23
N HIS A 95 -6.71 1.24 8.22
CA HIS A 95 -8.08 0.79 7.98
C HIS A 95 -8.12 -0.73 7.73
N SER A 96 -7.21 -1.25 6.91
CA SER A 96 -7.02 -2.69 6.72
C SER A 96 -5.61 -3.10 7.11
N VAL A 97 -5.52 -4.18 7.89
CA VAL A 97 -4.25 -4.75 8.37
C VAL A 97 -4.20 -6.21 7.97
N LEU A 98 -3.30 -6.54 7.06
CA LEU A 98 -3.20 -7.87 6.46
C LEU A 98 -1.90 -8.54 6.91
N ASP A 99 -2.02 -9.69 7.57
CA ASP A 99 -0.89 -10.58 7.91
C ASP A 99 -0.57 -11.46 6.68
N VAL A 100 0.29 -10.95 5.80
CA VAL A 100 0.60 -11.54 4.49
C VAL A 100 1.27 -12.91 4.59
N ASP A 101 1.97 -13.16 5.69
CA ASP A 101 2.60 -14.45 5.99
C ASP A 101 1.60 -15.54 6.40
N LYS A 102 0.39 -15.16 6.81
CA LYS A 102 -0.66 -16.08 7.27
C LYS A 102 -1.78 -16.31 6.26
N LEU A 103 -1.88 -15.45 5.25
CA LEU A 103 -2.93 -15.51 4.24
C LEU A 103 -2.46 -16.27 2.99
N SER A 104 -3.35 -17.09 2.43
CA SER A 104 -3.18 -17.58 1.06
C SER A 104 -3.23 -16.43 0.06
N LYS A 105 -2.75 -16.67 -1.18
CA LYS A 105 -2.79 -15.66 -2.25
C LYS A 105 -4.23 -15.26 -2.58
N GLU A 106 -5.15 -16.21 -2.55
CA GLU A 106 -6.56 -16.02 -2.84
C GLU A 106 -7.25 -15.18 -1.76
N GLU A 107 -6.97 -15.45 -0.48
CA GLU A 107 -7.48 -14.66 0.64
C GLU A 107 -6.93 -13.23 0.61
N LEU A 108 -5.62 -13.08 0.40
CA LEU A 108 -4.99 -11.76 0.27
C LEU A 108 -5.65 -10.95 -0.85
N ARG A 109 -5.87 -11.55 -2.02
CA ARG A 109 -6.54 -10.88 -3.15
C ARG A 109 -7.97 -10.44 -2.78
N LYS A 110 -8.76 -11.32 -2.15
CA LYS A 110 -10.13 -11.00 -1.72
C LYS A 110 -10.17 -9.83 -0.73
N GLU A 111 -9.25 -9.82 0.23
CA GLU A 111 -9.13 -8.76 1.23
C GLU A 111 -8.75 -7.43 0.60
N LEU A 112 -7.84 -7.43 -0.37
CA LEU A 112 -7.44 -6.23 -1.11
C LEU A 112 -8.57 -5.69 -2.01
N GLU A 113 -9.33 -6.58 -2.64
CA GLU A 113 -10.52 -6.20 -3.44
C GLU A 113 -11.65 -5.67 -2.57
N ARG A 114 -11.82 -6.21 -1.35
CA ARG A 114 -12.74 -5.63 -0.36
C ARG A 114 -12.31 -4.22 0.01
N HIS A 115 -11.05 -4.05 0.44
CA HIS A 115 -10.51 -2.74 0.79
C HIS A 115 -10.68 -1.72 -0.35
N THR A 116 -10.34 -2.10 -1.58
CA THR A 116 -10.47 -1.21 -2.75
C THR A 116 -11.93 -0.78 -3.01
N ARG A 117 -12.90 -1.64 -2.73
CA ARG A 117 -14.34 -1.29 -2.82
C ARG A 117 -14.74 -0.34 -1.70
N ASP A 118 -14.30 -0.61 -0.48
CA ASP A 118 -14.60 0.24 0.68
C ASP A 118 -14.03 1.65 0.52
N MET A 119 -12.85 1.79 -0.10
CA MET A 119 -12.27 3.09 -0.45
C MET A 119 -13.10 3.89 -1.46
N ARG A 120 -13.87 3.23 -2.34
CA ARG A 120 -14.65 3.89 -3.41
C ARG A 120 -16.06 4.29 -2.99
N LEU A 121 -16.57 3.72 -1.91
CA LEU A 121 -17.95 3.91 -1.43
C LEU A 121 -18.08 5.06 -0.43
N LYS A 122 -16.99 5.80 -0.18
CA LYS A 122 -16.89 6.95 0.70
C LYS A 122 -16.50 8.17 -0.13
#